data_AF-A0A926AUR3-F1
#
_entry.id   AF-A0A926AUR3-F1
#
_cell.length_a   1.000
_cell.length_b   1.000
_cell.length_c   1.000
_cell.angle_alpha   90.00
_cell.angle_beta   90.00
_cell.angle_gamma   90.00
#
_symmetry.space_group_name_H-M   'P 1'
#
loop_
_entity.id
_entity.type
_entity.pdbx_description
1 polymer ?
#
loop_
_entity_poly.entity_id
_entity_poly.type
_entity_poly.pdbx_seq_one_letter_code
_entity_poly.pdbx_strand_id
1 'polypeptide(L)'
;MITFQIKDVTLRTSGSVGMDETLNLIAEFGIPDDWIGNTKLLAGLKGKSIRIPIGGTLSRPHPDSRILGELTKQLGGSALEGLLEKNLDNKLDGLFKKNLNKLLPQ
;
A
#
# COMPACT_ATOMS: atom_id res chain seq x y z
N MET A 1 13.51 7.33 5.44
CA MET A 1 12.05 7.27 5.22
C MET A 1 11.77 7.92 3.88
N ILE A 2 11.16 7.18 2.95
CA ILE A 2 10.86 7.68 1.61
C ILE A 2 9.36 7.98 1.54
N THR A 3 8.98 9.16 1.07
CA THR A 3 7.58 9.55 0.94
C THR A 3 7.24 9.69 -0.54
N PHE A 4 6.21 8.98 -0.97
CA PHE A 4 5.66 9.05 -2.32
C PHE A 4 4.26 9.64 -2.26
N GLN A 5 3.98 10.67 -3.06
CA GLN A 5 2.62 11.16 -3.25
C GLN A 5 2.02 10.54 -4.52
N ILE A 6 0.86 9.89 -4.37
CA ILE A 6 0.10 9.26 -5.46
C ILE A 6 -1.24 9.97 -5.56
N LYS A 7 -1.32 11.02 -6.40
CA LYS A 7 -2.49 11.91 -6.54
C LYS A 7 -3.01 12.44 -5.19
N ASP A 8 -3.96 11.74 -4.59
CA ASP A 8 -4.64 12.06 -3.31
C ASP A 8 -4.21 11.19 -2.12
N VAL A 9 -3.37 10.18 -2.36
CA VAL A 9 -2.89 9.27 -1.33
C VAL A 9 -1.40 9.50 -1.11
N THR A 10 -1.01 9.84 0.12
CA THR A 10 0.40 9.87 0.49
C THR A 10 0.83 8.47 0.91
N LEU A 11 1.55 7.76 0.03
CA LEU A 11 2.17 6.48 0.31
C LEU A 11 3.57 6.72 0.89
N ARG A 12 3.72 6.46 2.18
CA ARG A 12 4.99 6.58 2.91
C ARG A 12 5.59 5.19 3.00
N THR A 13 6.79 4.98 2.49
CA THR A 13 7.51 3.73 2.70
C THR A 13 8.70 3.94 3.63
N SER A 14 8.86 3.03 4.59
CA SER A 14 9.97 3.05 5.53
C SER A 14 10.52 1.65 5.68
N GLY A 15 11.84 1.53 5.59
CA GLY A 15 12.50 0.24 5.71
C GLY A 15 13.88 0.25 5.07
N SER A 16 14.42 -0.93 4.89
CA SER A 16 15.74 -1.16 4.31
C SER A 16 15.66 -2.14 3.16
N VAL A 17 16.55 -1.95 2.20
CA VAL A 17 16.83 -2.89 1.12
C VAL A 17 18.23 -3.44 1.37
N GLY A 18 18.36 -4.75 1.43
CA GLY A 18 19.64 -5.44 1.54
C GLY A 18 20.38 -5.43 0.22
N MET A 19 21.70 -5.60 0.28
CA MET A 19 22.56 -5.70 -0.92
C MET A 19 22.30 -7.01 -1.70
N ASP A 20 21.68 -7.98 -1.04
CA ASP A 20 21.14 -9.23 -1.58
C ASP A 20 19.71 -9.07 -2.14
N GLU A 21 19.28 -7.82 -2.40
CA GLU A 21 17.94 -7.45 -2.86
C GLU A 21 16.81 -7.77 -1.89
N THR A 22 17.11 -8.19 -0.65
CA THR A 22 16.10 -8.50 0.36
C THR A 22 15.38 -7.23 0.80
N LEU A 23 14.05 -7.28 0.85
CA LEU A 23 13.20 -6.18 1.27
C LEU A 23 12.72 -6.39 2.70
N ASN A 24 12.83 -5.33 3.50
CA ASN A 24 12.07 -5.18 4.73
C ASN A 24 11.47 -3.79 4.74
N LEU A 25 10.32 -3.64 4.07
CA LEU A 25 9.65 -2.36 3.86
C LEU A 25 8.29 -2.35 4.57
N ILE A 26 7.92 -1.19 5.09
CA ILE A 26 6.57 -0.90 5.57
C ILE A 26 6.00 0.18 4.65
N ALA A 27 4.92 -0.15 3.96
CA ALA A 27 4.12 0.79 3.19
C ALA A 27 2.97 1.30 4.05
N GLU A 28 2.96 2.59 4.33
CA GLU A 28 1.92 3.29 5.07
C GLU A 28 1.17 4.23 4.12
N PHE A 29 -0.16 4.16 4.09
CA PHE A 29 -0.96 5.14 3.37
C PHE A 29 -2.24 5.47 4.15
N GLY A 30 -2.60 6.76 4.15
CA GLY A 30 -3.90 7.20 4.65
C GLY A 30 -5.00 6.86 3.66
N ILE A 31 -6.19 6.49 4.15
CA ILE A 31 -7.37 6.39 3.30
C ILE A 31 -7.91 7.82 3.08
N PRO A 32 -7.97 8.33 1.83
CA PRO A 32 -8.55 9.65 1.56
C PRO A 32 -10.03 9.70 1.94
N ASP A 33 -10.50 10.86 2.39
CA ASP A 33 -11.90 11.06 2.74
C ASP A 33 -12.85 10.76 1.55
N ASP A 34 -12.43 11.09 0.33
CA ASP A 34 -13.16 10.78 -0.90
C ASP A 34 -13.35 9.29 -1.17
N TRP A 35 -12.46 8.43 -0.65
CA TRP A 35 -12.56 6.97 -0.79
C TRP A 35 -13.55 6.36 0.20
N ILE A 36 -13.72 7.00 1.34
CA ILE A 36 -14.64 6.56 2.40
C ILE A 36 -16.09 6.76 1.96
N GLY A 37 -16.38 7.87 1.27
CA GLY A 37 -17.68 8.13 0.64
C GLY A 37 -18.89 7.87 1.54
N ASN A 38 -20.02 7.46 0.94
CA ASN A 38 -21.26 7.13 1.67
C ASN A 38 -21.24 5.74 2.32
N THR A 39 -20.09 5.04 2.31
CA THR A 39 -19.97 3.67 2.78
C THR A 39 -19.76 3.70 4.29
N LYS A 40 -20.84 3.52 5.06
CA LYS A 40 -20.81 3.47 6.54
C LYS A 40 -19.74 2.53 7.11
N LEU A 41 -19.41 1.45 6.41
CA LEU A 41 -18.36 0.50 6.82
C LEU A 41 -16.95 1.14 6.81
N LEU A 42 -16.69 2.08 5.90
CA LEU A 42 -15.39 2.74 5.77
C LEU A 42 -15.25 3.98 6.67
N ALA A 43 -16.36 4.47 7.24
CA ALA A 43 -16.38 5.67 8.09
C ALA A 43 -15.46 5.54 9.33
N GLY A 44 -15.32 4.31 9.87
CA GLY A 44 -14.44 4.02 11.02
C GLY A 44 -12.93 4.07 10.70
N LEU A 45 -12.57 4.29 9.44
CA LEU A 45 -11.19 4.36 8.96
C LEU A 45 -10.79 5.78 8.58
N LYS A 46 -11.71 6.73 8.73
CA LYS A 46 -11.43 8.14 8.52
C LYS A 46 -10.28 8.58 9.40
N GLY A 47 -9.25 9.16 8.80
CA GLY A 47 -8.03 9.56 9.49
C GLY A 47 -7.12 8.41 9.95
N LYS A 48 -7.44 7.16 9.60
CA LYS A 48 -6.57 6.01 9.87
C LYS A 48 -5.59 5.79 8.72
N SER A 49 -4.38 5.37 9.09
CA SER A 49 -3.36 4.96 8.13
C SER A 49 -3.29 3.43 8.10
N ILE A 50 -3.35 2.86 6.90
CA ILE A 50 -3.13 1.44 6.65
C ILE A 50 -1.62 1.22 6.55
N ARG A 51 -1.11 0.18 7.23
CA ARG A 51 0.29 -0.24 7.18
C ARG A 51 0.39 -1.65 6.64
N ILE A 52 1.17 -1.83 5.59
CA ILE A 52 1.39 -3.11 4.93
C ILE A 52 2.89 -3.42 4.98
N PRO A 53 3.30 -4.43 5.76
CA PRO A 53 4.64 -4.99 5.69
C PRO A 53 4.85 -5.67 4.34
N ILE A 54 5.95 -5.35 3.67
CA ILE A 54 6.37 -5.92 2.39
C ILE A 54 7.76 -6.53 2.60
N GLY A 55 7.81 -7.86 2.55
CA GLY A 55 9.04 -8.63 2.59
C GLY A 55 9.43 -9.15 1.20
N GLY A 56 10.32 -10.15 1.18
CA GLY A 56 10.75 -10.81 -0.06
C GLY A 56 11.95 -10.10 -0.69
N THR A 57 11.97 -9.99 -2.00
CA THR A 57 13.07 -9.34 -2.74
C THR A 57 12.57 -8.24 -3.66
N LEU A 58 13.46 -7.37 -4.13
CA LEU A 58 13.10 -6.27 -5.03
C LEU A 58 12.43 -6.77 -6.33
N SER A 59 12.87 -7.93 -6.83
CA SER A 59 12.30 -8.59 -8.00
C SER A 59 10.97 -9.32 -7.71
N ARG A 60 10.75 -9.75 -6.46
CA ARG A 60 9.54 -10.47 -6.02
C ARG A 60 9.12 -9.98 -4.63
N PRO A 61 8.51 -8.79 -4.54
CA PRO A 61 7.99 -8.30 -3.28
C PRO A 61 6.83 -9.18 -2.84
N HIS A 62 6.82 -9.57 -1.57
CA HIS A 62 5.76 -10.37 -0.97
C HIS A 62 5.10 -9.56 0.16
N PRO A 63 3.91 -8.97 -0.11
CA PRO A 63 3.09 -8.37 0.93
C PRO A 63 2.66 -9.44 1.95
N ASP A 64 2.64 -9.09 3.24
CA ASP A 64 2.18 -10.02 4.27
C ASP A 64 0.68 -10.30 4.11
N SER A 65 0.36 -11.51 3.61
CA SER A 65 -1.01 -11.95 3.34
C SER A 65 -1.89 -12.03 4.59
N ARG A 66 -1.29 -12.15 5.79
CA ARG A 66 -2.03 -12.16 7.06
C ARG A 66 -2.62 -10.78 7.34
N ILE A 67 -1.82 -9.74 7.12
CA ILE A 67 -2.23 -8.35 7.30
C ILE A 67 -3.30 -7.98 6.28
N LEU A 68 -3.15 -8.44 5.02
CA LEU A 68 -4.18 -8.26 4.00
C LEU A 68 -5.50 -8.92 4.41
N GLY A 69 -5.47 -10.14 4.94
CA GLY A 69 -6.67 -10.82 5.42
C GLY A 69 -7.33 -10.10 6.60
N GLU A 70 -6.56 -9.53 7.51
CA GLU A 70 -7.09 -8.74 8.63
C GLU A 70 -7.68 -7.41 8.18
N LEU A 71 -7.03 -6.72 7.23
CA LEU A 71 -7.58 -5.55 6.56
C LEU A 71 -8.90 -5.89 5.87
N THR A 72 -8.97 -6.96 5.07
CA THR A 72 -10.22 -7.40 4.44
C THR A 72 -11.33 -7.64 5.46
N LYS A 73 -11.02 -8.23 6.62
CA LYS A 73 -11.99 -8.44 7.71
C LYS A 73 -12.43 -7.14 8.38
N GLN A 74 -11.51 -6.21 8.63
CA GLN A 74 -11.80 -4.92 9.26
C GLN A 74 -12.58 -3.97 8.35
N LEU A 75 -12.29 -4.01 7.05
CA LEU A 75 -12.94 -3.19 6.02
C LEU A 75 -14.27 -3.78 5.56
N GLY A 76 -14.47 -5.10 5.76
CA GLY A 76 -15.49 -5.88 5.10
C GLY A 76 -15.11 -6.06 3.63
N GLY A 77 -14.84 -7.29 3.18
CA GLY A 77 -14.14 -7.56 1.92
C GLY A 77 -14.63 -6.76 0.70
N SER A 78 -15.94 -6.57 0.57
CA SER A 78 -16.57 -5.76 -0.50
C SER A 78 -16.13 -4.29 -0.51
N ALA A 79 -15.84 -3.69 0.65
CA ALA A 79 -15.37 -2.32 0.72
C ALA A 79 -13.91 -2.20 0.27
N LEU A 80 -13.05 -3.18 0.60
CA LEU A 80 -11.68 -3.22 0.11
C LEU A 80 -11.63 -3.47 -1.40
N GLU A 81 -12.44 -4.39 -1.92
CA GLU A 81 -12.59 -4.64 -3.36
C GLU A 81 -12.99 -3.36 -4.11
N GLY A 82 -14.01 -2.65 -3.62
CA GLY A 82 -14.45 -1.39 -4.23
C GLY A 82 -13.40 -0.27 -4.19
N LEU A 83 -12.50 -0.26 -3.20
CA LEU A 83 -11.37 0.67 -3.15
C LEU A 83 -10.28 0.31 -4.16
N LEU A 84 -9.97 -0.99 -4.29
CA LEU A 84 -8.97 -1.51 -5.21
C LEU A 84 -9.41 -1.31 -6.67
N GLU A 85 -10.61 -1.73 -7.03
CA GLU A 85 -11.18 -1.60 -8.36
C GLU A 85 -11.26 -0.14 -8.82
N LYS A 86 -11.67 0.78 -7.93
CA LYS A 86 -11.83 2.19 -8.30
C LYS A 86 -10.51 2.94 -8.44
N ASN A 87 -9.44 2.52 -7.77
CA ASN A 87 -8.29 3.42 -7.56
C ASN A 87 -6.88 2.82 -7.74
N LEU A 88 -6.68 1.51 -7.56
CA LEU A 88 -5.35 0.94 -7.32
C LEU A 88 -4.82 0.06 -8.47
N ASP A 89 -5.65 -0.78 -9.10
CA ASP A 89 -5.20 -1.81 -10.06
C ASP A 89 -4.36 -1.25 -11.22
N ASN A 90 -4.83 -0.19 -11.90
CA ASN A 90 -4.13 0.35 -13.06
C ASN A 90 -2.95 1.29 -12.73
N LYS A 91 -2.81 1.71 -11.47
CA LYS A 91 -1.81 2.72 -11.06
C LYS A 91 -0.64 2.13 -10.30
N LEU A 92 -0.86 1.11 -9.48
CA LEU A 92 0.22 0.47 -8.73
C LEU A 92 1.23 -0.22 -9.67
N ASP A 93 0.75 -0.98 -10.67
CA ASP A 93 1.61 -1.75 -11.57
C ASP A 93 2.60 -0.85 -12.34
N GLY A 94 2.15 0.31 -12.80
CA GLY A 94 2.97 1.31 -13.48
C GLY A 94 3.95 2.05 -12.54
N LEU A 95 3.60 2.22 -11.26
CA LEU A 95 4.44 2.91 -10.28
C LEU A 95 5.58 2.04 -9.78
N PHE A 96 5.31 0.75 -9.52
CA PHE A 96 6.34 -0.21 -9.14
C PHE A 96 7.37 -0.35 -10.28
N LYS A 97 6.92 -0.64 -11.51
CA LYS A 97 7.83 -0.75 -12.66
C LYS A 97 8.69 0.49 -12.91
N LYS A 98 8.11 1.70 -12.76
CA LYS A 98 8.80 2.96 -13.04
C LYS A 98 9.79 3.38 -11.95
N ASN A 99 9.57 2.99 -10.70
CA ASN A 99 10.33 3.53 -9.55
C ASN A 99 11.17 2.51 -8.78
N LEU A 100 11.06 1.20 -9.06
CA LEU A 100 12.01 0.19 -8.53
C LEU A 100 13.47 0.55 -8.85
N ASN A 101 13.71 1.23 -9.98
CA ASN A 101 15.04 1.71 -10.35
C ASN A 101 15.62 2.80 -9.42
N LYS A 102 14.80 3.40 -8.54
CA LYS A 102 15.24 4.38 -7.51
C LYS A 102 15.45 3.75 -6.13
N LEU A 103 15.06 2.49 -5.96
CA LEU A 103 15.20 1.73 -4.72
C LEU A 103 16.46 0.84 -4.74
N LEU A 104 17.06 0.66 -5.92
CA LEU A 104 18.39 0.08 -6.06
C LEU A 104 19.44 1.12 -5.63
N PRO A 105 20.29 0.81 -4.64
CA PRO A 105 21.51 1.58 -4.47
C PRO A 105 22.34 1.46 -5.76
N GLN A 106 22.79 2.61 -6.27
CA GLN A 106 23.80 2.67 -7.34
C GLN A 106 25.16 2.23 -6.77
#